data_AF-A0AAV9ADM5-F1
#
_entry.id   AF-A0AAV9ADM5-F1
#
_cell.length_a   1.000
_cell.length_b   1.000
_cell.length_c   1.000
_cell.angle_alpha   90.00
_cell.angle_beta   90.00
_cell.angle_gamma   90.00
#
_symmetry.space_group_name_H-M   'P 1'
#
loop_
_entity.id
_entity.type
_entity.pdbx_description
1 polymer ?
#
loop_
_entity_poly.entity_id
_entity_poly.type
_entity_poly.pdbx_seq_one_letter_code
_entity_poly.pdbx_strand_id
1 'polypeptide(L)'
;MRVRPFDGIKFEVLGRELSYVVNLEDRTCLCGKWQVLKLPCVHASAVLVSINESLHTWCNPFYTTEMYRRTYAVNIFPIPTIKMPKPTLNDIVIKPPSMKKRAGRKKKRRIPSKGEIDTLPYRCSYYGQLGHNRQTCEDPMPSQISVDFEV
;
A
#
# COMPACT_ATOMS: atom_id res chain seq x y z
N MET A 1 13.90 -26.15 11.92
CA MET A 1 14.24 -27.07 10.82
C MET A 1 15.73 -26.92 10.56
N ARG A 2 16.45 -28.01 10.29
CA ARG A 2 17.89 -27.95 9.97
C ARG A 2 18.04 -28.08 8.46
N VAL A 3 18.75 -27.15 7.83
CA VAL A 3 19.02 -27.16 6.39
C VAL A 3 20.43 -27.71 6.13
N ARG A 4 20.55 -28.61 5.16
CA ARG A 4 21.81 -29.17 4.69
C ARG A 4 21.92 -28.93 3.18
N PRO A 5 22.95 -28.21 2.71
CA PRO A 5 23.18 -28.05 1.28
C PRO A 5 23.63 -29.37 0.65
N PHE A 6 23.18 -29.65 -0.57
CA PHE A 6 23.67 -30.75 -1.39
C PHE A 6 24.64 -30.23 -2.47
N ASP A 7 24.17 -29.38 -3.37
CA ASP A 7 24.93 -28.86 -4.54
C ASP A 7 24.71 -27.35 -4.78
N GLY A 8 24.47 -26.57 -3.72
CA GLY A 8 24.24 -25.12 -3.80
C GLY A 8 22.86 -24.72 -4.36
N ILE A 9 22.20 -25.63 -5.09
CA ILE A 9 20.87 -25.45 -5.68
C ILE A 9 19.84 -26.32 -4.97
N LYS A 10 20.22 -27.55 -4.59
CA LYS A 10 19.40 -28.49 -3.84
C LYS A 10 19.80 -28.54 -2.37
N PHE A 11 18.79 -28.68 -1.53
CA PHE A 11 18.92 -28.68 -0.08
C PHE A 11 18.06 -29.78 0.52
N GLU A 12 18.61 -30.48 1.51
CA GLU A 12 17.85 -31.34 2.40
C GLU A 12 17.42 -30.52 3.64
N VAL A 13 16.13 -30.51 3.92
CA VAL A 13 15.53 -29.85 5.07
C VAL A 13 14.99 -30.91 6.02
N LEU A 14 15.64 -31.03 7.18
CA LEU A 14 15.22 -31.93 8.25
C LEU A 14 14.04 -31.30 8.99
N GLY A 15 12.85 -31.89 8.81
CA GLY A 15 11.65 -31.62 9.58
C GLY A 15 11.67 -32.32 10.95
N ARG A 16 10.52 -32.40 11.61
CA ARG A 16 10.41 -33.13 12.90
C ARG A 16 10.48 -34.64 12.71
N GLU A 17 9.77 -35.15 11.70
CA GLU A 17 9.61 -36.61 11.48
C GLU A 17 10.14 -37.06 10.11
N LEU A 18 10.18 -36.16 9.13
CA LEU A 18 10.58 -36.44 7.74
C LEU A 18 11.60 -35.40 7.27
N SER A 19 12.46 -35.81 6.33
CA SER A 19 13.29 -34.90 5.55
C SER A 19 12.60 -34.53 4.24
N TYR A 20 12.85 -33.31 3.77
CA TYR A 20 12.30 -32.79 2.53
C TYR A 20 13.42 -32.26 1.66
N VAL A 21 13.38 -32.59 0.37
CA VAL A 21 14.30 -32.00 -0.60
C VAL A 21 13.65 -30.75 -1.18
N VAL A 22 14.42 -29.67 -1.23
CA VAL A 22 14.07 -28.40 -1.86
C VAL A 22 15.03 -28.20 -3.03
N ASN A 23 14.49 -27.95 -4.22
CA ASN A 23 15.26 -27.51 -5.38
C ASN A 23 14.91 -26.06 -5.68
N LEU A 24 15.88 -25.16 -5.59
CA LEU A 24 15.67 -23.73 -5.85
C LEU A 24 15.49 -23.45 -7.35
N GLU A 25 16.26 -24.08 -8.23
CA GLU A 25 16.18 -23.86 -9.68
C GLU A 25 14.78 -24.20 -10.22
N ASP A 26 14.27 -25.38 -9.87
CA ASP A 26 12.93 -25.80 -10.27
C ASP A 26 11.81 -25.16 -9.43
N ARG A 27 12.17 -24.47 -8.34
CA ARG A 27 11.24 -23.95 -7.32
C ARG A 27 10.29 -25.03 -6.78
N THR A 28 10.86 -26.18 -6.43
CA THR A 28 10.11 -27.34 -5.95
C THR A 28 10.49 -27.73 -4.53
N CYS A 29 9.54 -28.37 -3.83
CA CYS A 29 9.79 -29.02 -2.56
C CYS A 29 9.05 -30.37 -2.52
N LEU A 30 9.64 -31.40 -1.92
CA LEU A 30 8.98 -32.70 -1.77
C LEU A 30 7.65 -32.64 -1.00
N CYS A 31 7.39 -31.58 -0.23
CA CYS A 31 6.07 -31.40 0.40
C CYS A 31 4.96 -30.97 -0.59
N GLY A 32 5.28 -30.69 -1.85
CA GLY A 32 4.34 -30.33 -2.92
C GLY A 32 3.74 -28.93 -2.85
N LYS A 33 3.77 -28.29 -1.67
CA LYS A 33 3.12 -27.00 -1.44
C LYS A 33 3.66 -25.88 -2.34
N TRP A 34 4.96 -25.86 -2.63
CA TRP A 34 5.54 -24.82 -3.48
C TRP A 34 5.02 -24.94 -4.92
N GLN A 35 4.89 -26.17 -5.42
CA GLN A 35 4.43 -26.44 -6.78
C GLN A 35 2.95 -26.09 -6.97
N VAL A 36 2.12 -26.39 -5.97
CA VAL A 36 0.68 -26.14 -6.01
C VAL A 36 0.37 -24.66 -5.78
N LEU A 37 0.92 -24.08 -4.72
CA LEU A 37 0.63 -22.70 -4.33
C LEU A 37 1.46 -21.68 -5.10
N LYS A 38 2.51 -22.10 -5.81
CA LYS A 38 3.48 -21.21 -6.46
C LYS A 38 4.10 -20.17 -5.49
N LEU A 39 4.11 -20.51 -4.20
CA LEU A 39 4.66 -19.73 -3.10
C LEU A 39 5.62 -20.60 -2.30
N PRO A 40 6.77 -20.07 -1.83
CA PRO A 40 7.67 -20.82 -0.98
C PRO A 40 6.94 -21.43 0.22
N CYS A 41 7.05 -22.75 0.38
CA CYS A 41 6.52 -23.45 1.55
C CYS A 41 7.44 -23.25 2.76
N VAL A 42 7.05 -23.73 3.95
CA VAL A 42 7.86 -23.60 5.17
C VAL A 42 9.29 -24.17 5.03
N HIS A 43 9.48 -25.23 4.24
CA HIS A 43 10.80 -25.82 4.00
C HIS A 43 11.64 -24.95 3.05
N ALA A 44 11.02 -24.49 1.96
CA ALA A 44 11.63 -23.56 1.02
C ALA A 44 12.04 -22.26 1.71
N SER A 45 11.15 -21.69 2.52
CA SER A 45 11.43 -20.50 3.32
C SER A 45 12.62 -20.71 4.25
N ALA A 46 12.76 -21.89 4.88
CA ALA A 46 13.91 -22.19 5.72
C ALA A 46 15.22 -22.21 4.91
N VAL A 47 15.21 -22.76 3.69
CA VAL A 47 16.37 -22.73 2.78
C VAL A 47 16.71 -21.30 2.38
N LEU A 48 15.72 -20.53 1.92
CA LEU A 48 15.92 -19.13 1.49
C LEU A 48 16.52 -18.28 2.61
N VAL A 49 16.01 -18.41 3.84
CA VAL A 49 16.59 -17.74 5.02
C VAL A 49 18.03 -18.19 5.27
N SER A 50 18.35 -19.47 5.09
CA SER A 50 19.71 -20.00 5.32
C SER A 50 20.75 -19.46 4.33
N ILE A 51 20.34 -19.08 3.12
CA ILE A 51 21.20 -18.47 2.10
C ILE A 51 21.05 -16.94 2.02
N ASN A 52 20.35 -16.34 3.00
CA ASN A 52 20.09 -14.90 3.09
C ASN A 52 19.37 -14.31 1.87
N GLU A 53 18.48 -15.08 1.27
CA GLU A 53 17.62 -14.68 0.15
C GLU A 53 16.24 -14.19 0.61
N SER A 54 15.69 -13.22 -0.11
CA SER A 54 14.37 -12.67 0.21
C SER A 54 13.25 -13.57 -0.28
N LEU A 55 12.34 -14.02 0.58
CA LEU A 55 11.21 -14.87 0.17
C LEU A 55 10.37 -14.24 -0.96
N HIS A 56 10.27 -12.91 -0.99
CA HIS A 56 9.44 -12.19 -1.96
C HIS A 56 9.91 -12.41 -3.42
N THR A 57 11.22 -12.51 -3.66
CA THR A 57 11.77 -12.72 -5.01
C THR A 57 11.47 -14.12 -5.55
N TRP A 58 11.19 -15.06 -4.64
CA TRP A 58 10.91 -16.46 -4.94
C TRP A 58 9.41 -16.79 -5.04
N CYS A 59 8.54 -15.85 -4.66
CA CYS A 59 7.11 -15.92 -4.95
C CYS A 59 6.85 -15.83 -6.46
N ASN A 60 5.80 -16.51 -6.93
CA ASN A 60 5.43 -16.41 -8.34
C ASN A 60 4.85 -15.02 -8.67
N PRO A 61 5.17 -14.44 -9.85
CA PRO A 61 4.64 -13.15 -10.28
C PRO A 61 3.11 -13.01 -10.25
N PHE A 62 2.35 -14.12 -10.27
CA PHE A 62 0.89 -14.13 -10.10
C PHE A 62 0.40 -13.39 -8.85
N TYR A 63 1.22 -13.33 -7.81
CA TYR A 63 0.88 -12.66 -6.56
C TYR A 63 1.27 -11.18 -6.52
N THR A 64 1.82 -10.62 -7.59
CA THR A 64 2.18 -9.20 -7.66
C THR A 64 0.96 -8.33 -7.92
N THR A 65 0.96 -7.11 -7.37
CA THR A 65 -0.06 -6.10 -7.64
C THR A 65 -0.16 -5.77 -9.14
N GLU A 66 0.97 -5.80 -9.85
CA GLU A 66 1.02 -5.61 -11.29
C GLU A 66 0.23 -6.69 -12.03
N MET A 67 0.47 -7.97 -11.71
CA MET A 67 -0.27 -9.07 -12.32
C MET A 67 -1.74 -9.03 -11.93
N TYR A 68 -2.06 -8.72 -10.67
CA TYR A 68 -3.45 -8.52 -10.24
C TYR A 68 -4.15 -7.47 -11.10
N ARG A 69 -3.54 -6.30 -11.30
CA ARG A 69 -4.09 -5.23 -12.16
C ARG A 69 -4.25 -5.69 -13.60
N ARG A 70 -3.31 -6.44 -14.15
CA ARG A 70 -3.38 -6.99 -15.52
C ARG A 70 -4.53 -7.99 -15.66
N THR A 71 -4.67 -8.92 -14.71
CA THR A 71 -5.74 -9.93 -14.72
C THR A 71 -7.14 -9.30 -14.70
N TYR A 72 -7.32 -8.21 -13.95
CA TYR A 72 -8.59 -7.48 -13.84
C TYR A 72 -8.65 -6.21 -14.72
N ALA A 73 -7.73 -6.04 -15.67
CA ALA A 73 -7.73 -4.89 -16.57
C ALA A 73 -8.93 -4.92 -17.53
N VAL A 74 -9.44 -6.12 -17.80
CA VAL A 74 -10.60 -6.35 -18.66
C VAL A 74 -11.84 -6.58 -17.80
N ASN A 75 -12.98 -6.06 -18.27
CA ASN A 75 -14.26 -6.28 -17.61
C ASN A 75 -14.58 -7.78 -17.55
N ILE A 76 -14.81 -8.29 -16.34
CA ILE A 76 -15.37 -9.62 -16.13
C ILE A 76 -16.88 -9.50 -16.29
N PHE A 77 -17.39 -9.93 -17.45
CA PHE A 77 -18.81 -9.95 -17.69
C PHE A 77 -19.48 -11.09 -16.89
N PRO A 78 -20.62 -10.83 -16.23
CA PRO A 78 -21.36 -11.88 -15.56
C PRO A 78 -21.79 -12.94 -16.59
N ILE A 79 -21.71 -14.21 -16.20
CA ILE A 79 -22.24 -15.31 -17.02
C ILE A 79 -23.77 -15.19 -16.98
N PRO A 80 -24.42 -14.94 -18.13
CA PRO A 80 -25.87 -14.80 -18.15
C PRO A 80 -26.51 -16.12 -17.71
N THR A 81 -27.36 -16.02 -16.70
CA THR A 81 -28.17 -17.14 -16.20
C THR A 81 -29.62 -16.87 -16.56
N ILE A 82 -30.51 -17.85 -16.56
CA ILE A 82 -31.94 -17.65 -16.86
C ILE A 82 -32.57 -16.53 -15.99
N LYS A 83 -32.10 -16.38 -14.74
CA LYS A 83 -32.52 -15.32 -13.81
C LYS A 83 -31.85 -13.95 -14.05
N MET A 84 -30.80 -13.90 -14.86
CA MET A 84 -30.02 -12.72 -15.21
C MET A 84 -29.75 -12.72 -16.72
N PRO A 85 -30.77 -12.43 -17.54
CA PRO A 85 -30.59 -12.27 -18.98
C PRO A 85 -29.54 -11.19 -19.25
N LYS A 86 -28.85 -11.28 -20.40
CA LYS A 86 -27.83 -10.30 -20.79
C LYS A 86 -28.45 -8.89 -20.73
N PRO A 87 -27.92 -7.99 -19.88
CA PRO A 87 -28.42 -6.62 -19.85
C PRO A 87 -28.16 -5.97 -21.21
N THR A 88 -29.15 -5.26 -21.74
CA THR A 88 -28.93 -4.41 -22.92
C THR A 88 -28.17 -3.15 -22.51
N LEU A 89 -27.51 -2.47 -23.46
CA LEU A 89 -26.73 -1.25 -23.18
C LEU A 89 -27.55 -0.16 -22.44
N ASN A 90 -28.87 -0.16 -22.61
CA ASN A 90 -29.79 0.76 -21.95
C ASN A 90 -30.11 0.39 -20.49
N ASP A 91 -29.81 -0.84 -20.05
CA ASP A 91 -30.10 -1.35 -18.70
C ASP A 91 -28.98 -1.06 -17.69
N ILE A 92 -27.79 -0.65 -18.17
CA ILE A 92 -26.59 -0.49 -17.33
C ILE A 92 -26.51 0.96 -16.82
N VAL A 93 -27.45 1.34 -15.95
CA VAL A 93 -27.33 2.58 -15.16
C VAL A 93 -26.63 2.25 -13.85
N ILE A 94 -25.29 2.37 -13.82
CA ILE A 94 -24.51 2.21 -12.58
C ILE A 94 -24.75 3.45 -11.71
N LYS A 95 -25.68 3.34 -10.75
CA LYS A 95 -25.89 4.38 -9.75
C LYS A 95 -24.75 4.34 -8.71
N PRO A 96 -24.27 5.49 -8.23
CA PRO A 96 -23.31 5.52 -7.13
C PRO A 96 -23.87 4.79 -5.91
N PRO A 97 -23.01 4.21 -5.05
CA PRO A 97 -23.46 3.56 -3.83
C PRO A 97 -24.30 4.55 -3.00
N SER A 98 -25.39 4.05 -2.44
CA SER A 98 -26.26 4.82 -1.54
C SER A 98 -25.47 5.31 -0.32
N MET A 99 -25.03 6.57 -0.35
CA MET A 99 -24.39 7.20 0.79
C MET A 99 -25.44 7.60 1.81
N LYS A 100 -25.62 6.78 2.85
CA LYS A 100 -26.38 7.21 4.03
C LYS A 100 -25.57 8.26 4.79
N LYS A 101 -26.11 9.47 4.95
CA LYS A 101 -25.57 10.44 5.92
C LYS A 101 -25.60 9.76 7.29
N ARG A 102 -24.45 9.67 7.96
CA ARG A 102 -24.39 9.14 9.32
C ARG A 102 -25.35 9.94 10.21
N ALA A 103 -26.16 9.24 11.00
CA ALA A 103 -27.02 9.87 11.99
C ALA A 103 -26.15 10.62 13.02
N GLY A 104 -26.57 11.83 13.40
CA GLY A 104 -25.90 12.64 14.41
C GLY A 104 -25.61 14.07 14.00
N ARG A 105 -25.17 14.87 14.98
CA ARG A 105 -24.85 16.29 14.81
C ARG A 105 -23.63 16.44 13.89
N LYS A 106 -23.77 17.21 12.81
CA LYS A 106 -22.61 17.63 11.99
C LYS A 106 -21.61 18.35 12.90
N LYS A 107 -20.34 17.95 12.84
CA LYS A 107 -19.27 18.63 13.58
C LYS A 107 -19.15 20.06 13.07
N LYS A 108 -19.11 21.04 13.98
CA LYS A 108 -18.93 22.47 13.63
C LYS A 108 -17.47 22.81 13.30
N ARG A 109 -16.51 22.04 13.83
CA ARG A 109 -15.08 22.23 13.63
C ARG A 109 -14.46 20.96 13.04
N ARG A 110 -13.46 21.17 12.18
CA ARG A 110 -12.62 20.12 11.62
C ARG A 110 -11.82 19.45 12.74
N ILE A 111 -11.49 18.17 12.58
CA ILE A 111 -10.54 17.49 13.47
C ILE A 111 -9.21 17.39 12.71
N PRO A 112 -8.12 17.95 13.24
CA PRO A 112 -6.80 17.84 12.63
C PRO A 112 -6.28 16.38 12.69
N SER A 113 -5.48 15.99 11.70
CA SER A 113 -4.80 14.70 11.66
C SER A 113 -3.65 14.64 12.68
N LYS A 114 -3.12 13.43 12.95
CA LYS A 114 -2.00 13.26 13.87
C LYS A 114 -0.76 14.00 13.35
N GLY A 115 -0.29 15.01 14.08
CA GLY A 115 0.83 15.88 13.69
C GLY A 115 0.43 17.20 13.03
N GLU A 116 -0.87 17.43 12.82
CA GLU A 116 -1.37 18.68 12.25
C GLU A 116 -1.65 19.71 13.36
N ILE A 117 -0.97 20.87 13.29
CA ILE A 117 -1.13 21.97 14.24
C ILE A 117 -2.27 22.88 13.74
N ASP A 118 -3.43 22.78 14.39
CA ASP A 118 -4.66 23.48 13.98
C ASP A 118 -4.72 24.94 14.48
N THR A 119 -3.73 25.37 15.27
CA THR A 119 -3.61 26.71 15.85
C THR A 119 -2.18 27.20 15.76
N LEU A 120 -1.77 27.70 14.60
CA LEU A 120 -0.58 28.55 14.51
C LEU A 120 -0.98 29.96 15.00
N PRO A 121 -0.20 30.58 15.90
CA PRO A 121 -0.41 31.97 16.25
C PRO A 121 -0.30 32.82 14.99
N TYR A 122 -1.22 33.77 14.82
CA TYR A 122 -1.18 34.70 13.69
C TYR A 122 0.19 35.37 13.63
N ARG A 123 0.73 35.49 12.41
CA ARG A 123 2.00 36.18 12.17
C ARG A 123 1.71 37.52 11.51
N CYS A 124 2.23 38.59 12.08
CA CYS A 124 2.14 39.93 11.51
C CYS A 124 2.89 39.98 10.18
N SER A 125 2.26 40.46 9.11
CA SER A 125 2.90 40.56 7.80
C SER A 125 3.89 41.74 7.70
N TYR A 126 3.77 42.75 8.57
CA TYR A 126 4.68 43.91 8.59
C TYR A 126 5.98 43.59 9.33
N TYR A 127 5.87 42.98 10.51
CA TYR A 127 7.01 42.79 11.42
C TYR A 127 7.36 41.32 11.69
N GLY A 128 6.58 40.38 11.16
CA GLY A 128 6.83 38.95 11.33
C GLY A 128 6.58 38.40 12.74
N GLN A 129 6.09 39.23 13.68
CA GLN A 129 5.82 38.88 15.07
C GLN A 129 4.62 37.94 15.20
N LEU A 130 4.63 37.05 16.20
CA LEU A 130 3.55 36.10 16.47
C LEU A 130 2.54 36.65 17.49
N GLY A 131 1.27 36.29 17.36
CA GLY A 131 0.19 36.62 18.30
C GLY A 131 -0.85 37.60 17.77
N HIS A 132 -0.57 38.31 16.67
CA HIS A 132 -1.48 39.25 16.03
C HIS A 132 -1.35 39.19 14.51
N ASN A 133 -2.33 39.70 13.77
CA ASN A 133 -2.29 39.80 12.31
C ASN A 133 -2.13 41.27 11.88
N ARG A 134 -1.95 41.52 10.57
CA ARG A 134 -1.79 42.88 10.01
C ARG A 134 -2.89 43.86 10.44
N GLN A 135 -4.13 43.37 10.57
CA GLN A 135 -5.30 44.20 10.86
C GLN A 135 -5.38 44.59 12.33
N THR A 136 -4.76 43.81 13.22
CA THR A 136 -4.72 44.04 14.66
C THR A 136 -3.31 44.42 15.13
N CYS A 137 -2.47 44.94 14.23
CA CYS A 137 -1.12 45.38 14.55
C CYS A 137 -1.20 46.81 15.08
N GLU A 138 -0.75 47.03 16.31
CA GLU A 138 -0.71 48.35 16.96
C GLU A 138 0.60 49.10 16.68
N ASP A 139 1.62 48.40 16.17
CA ASP A 139 2.88 49.01 15.76
C ASP A 139 2.64 49.95 14.55
N PRO A 140 3.26 51.15 14.53
CA PRO A 140 3.13 52.08 13.43
C PRO A 140 3.57 51.43 12.11
N MET A 141 2.96 51.81 10.99
CA MET A 141 3.28 51.22 9.70
C MET A 141 4.78 51.41 9.38
N PRO A 142 5.52 50.35 9.00
CA PRO A 142 6.93 50.51 8.66
C PRO A 142 7.04 51.47 7.47
N SER A 143 7.73 52.60 7.68
CA SER A 143 8.03 53.54 6.60
C SER A 143 8.82 52.82 5.52
N GLN A 144 8.44 53.04 4.27
CA GLN A 144 8.99 52.31 3.12
C GLN A 144 10.52 52.22 3.20
N ILE A 145 11.03 50.99 3.17
CA ILE A 145 12.46 50.72 3.05
C ILE A 145 12.88 51.24 1.67
N SER A 146 13.62 52.36 1.66
CA SER A 146 14.41 52.80 0.51
C SER A 146 15.45 51.71 0.24
N VAL A 147 15.27 50.98 -0.85
CA VAL A 147 16.29 50.06 -1.35
C VAL A 147 17.25 50.91 -2.16
N ASP A 148 18.36 51.33 -1.55
CA ASP A 148 19.49 51.89 -2.29
C ASP A 148 20.09 50.73 -3.12
N PHE A 149 19.93 50.82 -4.44
CA PHE A 149 20.68 50.01 -5.41
C PHE A 149 21.92 50.82 -5.79
N GLU A 150 23.08 50.46 -5.23
CA GLU A 150 24.36 50.76 -5.87
C GLU A 150 24.71 49.64 -6.86
N VAL A 151 25.16 50.07 -8.04
CA VAL A 151 25.65 49.28 -9.19
C VAL A 151 27.09 48.85 -8.95
#